data_AF-A0A7V9LL36-F1
#
_entry.id   AF-A0A7V9LL36-F1
#
_cell.length_a   1.000
_cell.length_b   1.000
_cell.length_c   1.000
_cell.angle_alpha   90.00
_cell.angle_beta   90.00
_cell.angle_gamma   90.00
#
_symmetry.space_group_name_H-M   'P 1'
#
loop_
_entity.id
_entity.type
_entity.pdbx_description
1 polymer ?
#
loop_
_entity_poly.entity_id
_entity_poly.type
_entity_poly.pdbx_seq_one_letter_code
_entity_poly.pdbx_strand_id
1 'polypeptide(L)'
;MNSIKLGLVAAALMTVSGVSLAQQKDIKIVDPRESPYVIDSRGVVVMNPFGLCWRTGFWSIERARAAKVEGSPFPVGCVCDKGLMPKEVCEPPPPPPAPPAAPPAPPAPPPAPPAPPAPTSEKVTFAADALFDFDKATLRPEGRAKLDDLVSKLAGVSLEVIIAVGYTDRIGSDAYNLKLSQRRAQAVKDYLVSKGIEPNRVYTEGKGEANPVKQCADPSAKGEVRNRPGLIACLQPNRRVEVEVVGTRPIRK
;
A
#
# COMPACT_ATOMS: atom_id res chain seq x y z
N MET A 1 -57.88 -14.94 -51.80
CA MET A 1 -56.47 -15.05 -52.25
C MET A 1 -55.56 -14.57 -51.13
N ASN A 2 -54.63 -15.45 -50.70
CA ASN A 2 -53.28 -15.24 -50.13
C ASN A 2 -53.04 -14.09 -49.11
N SER A 3 -52.25 -14.21 -48.03
CA SER A 3 -51.43 -15.27 -47.43
C SER A 3 -50.94 -14.79 -46.05
N ILE A 4 -50.94 -15.68 -45.05
CA ILE A 4 -49.91 -16.01 -44.04
C ILE A 4 -48.98 -14.89 -43.51
N LYS A 5 -48.92 -14.74 -42.16
CA LYS A 5 -47.66 -14.86 -41.39
C LYS A 5 -47.90 -15.13 -39.89
N LEU A 6 -47.01 -15.97 -39.36
CA LEU A 6 -47.00 -16.73 -38.12
C LEU A 6 -46.13 -16.03 -37.06
N GLY A 7 -46.45 -16.15 -35.76
CA GLY A 7 -45.56 -15.67 -34.68
C GLY A 7 -45.95 -16.21 -33.29
N LEU A 8 -45.09 -17.07 -32.73
CA LEU A 8 -45.14 -17.78 -31.45
C LEU A 8 -45.24 -16.88 -30.20
N VAL A 9 -45.97 -17.32 -29.16
CA VAL A 9 -45.61 -17.08 -27.74
C VAL A 9 -45.87 -18.36 -26.94
N ALA A 10 -44.83 -18.86 -26.26
CA ALA A 10 -44.80 -20.11 -25.51
C ALA A 10 -45.43 -19.97 -24.11
N ALA A 11 -46.22 -20.98 -23.71
CA ALA A 11 -46.70 -21.15 -22.34
C ALA A 11 -45.92 -22.29 -21.66
N ALA A 12 -45.20 -21.99 -20.58
CA ALA A 12 -44.50 -22.98 -19.77
C ALA A 12 -45.33 -23.32 -18.52
N LEU A 13 -45.61 -24.62 -18.34
CA LEU A 13 -46.33 -25.21 -17.21
C LEU A 13 -45.53 -25.09 -15.89
N MET A 14 -46.21 -24.73 -14.80
CA MET A 14 -45.73 -24.95 -13.43
C MET A 14 -45.95 -26.40 -13.02
N THR A 15 -44.89 -27.11 -12.64
CA THR A 15 -44.98 -28.41 -11.95
C THR A 15 -44.74 -28.20 -10.45
N VAL A 16 -45.72 -28.62 -9.64
CA VAL A 16 -45.60 -28.67 -8.17
C VAL A 16 -45.18 -30.09 -7.80
N SER A 17 -43.98 -30.25 -7.25
CA SER A 17 -43.46 -31.56 -6.83
C SER A 17 -43.76 -31.86 -5.37
N GLY A 18 -44.57 -32.91 -5.14
CA GLY A 18 -44.30 -34.04 -4.23
C GLY A 18 -44.15 -33.79 -2.72
N VAL A 19 -45.08 -34.36 -1.93
CA VAL A 19 -44.95 -34.60 -0.49
C VAL A 19 -44.30 -35.99 -0.28
N SER A 20 -43.17 -36.07 0.43
CA SER A 20 -42.52 -37.34 0.81
C SER A 20 -42.84 -37.73 2.26
N LEU A 21 -43.32 -38.95 2.48
CA LEU A 21 -43.36 -39.61 3.80
C LEU A 21 -41.93 -40.00 4.23
N ALA A 22 -41.51 -39.61 5.44
CA ALA A 22 -40.18 -39.88 5.97
C ALA A 22 -40.04 -41.34 6.44
N GLN A 23 -39.08 -42.08 5.86
CA GLN A 23 -38.66 -43.41 6.33
C GLN A 23 -37.96 -43.30 7.69
N GLN A 24 -38.39 -44.11 8.67
CA GLN A 24 -37.84 -44.15 10.03
C GLN A 24 -36.43 -44.78 10.00
N LYS A 25 -35.38 -43.98 10.20
CA LYS A 25 -33.98 -44.42 10.11
C LYS A 25 -33.57 -45.24 11.35
N ASP A 26 -32.83 -46.33 11.15
CA ASP A 26 -32.21 -47.14 12.23
C ASP A 26 -31.36 -46.24 13.16
N ILE A 27 -31.60 -46.32 14.48
CA ILE A 27 -30.89 -45.53 15.50
C ILE A 27 -29.69 -46.34 16.00
N LYS A 28 -28.52 -46.14 15.37
CA LYS A 28 -27.30 -46.88 15.71
C LYS A 28 -26.48 -46.14 16.77
N ILE A 29 -26.16 -46.82 17.88
CA ILE A 29 -25.38 -46.23 18.98
C ILE A 29 -23.89 -46.33 18.69
N VAL A 30 -23.17 -45.22 18.88
CA VAL A 30 -21.72 -45.14 18.64
C VAL A 30 -20.93 -46.07 19.56
N ASP A 31 -21.32 -46.16 20.84
CA ASP A 31 -20.77 -47.12 21.81
C ASP A 31 -21.86 -48.07 22.32
N PRO A 32 -21.98 -49.27 21.71
CA PRO A 32 -22.94 -50.28 22.11
C PRO A 32 -22.86 -50.71 23.58
N ARG A 33 -21.67 -50.70 24.20
CA ARG A 33 -21.46 -51.21 25.57
C ARG A 33 -22.01 -50.28 26.62
N GLU A 34 -22.05 -48.99 26.32
CA GLU A 34 -22.57 -47.95 27.21
C GLU A 34 -24.01 -47.57 26.91
N SER A 35 -24.67 -48.30 25.99
CA SER A 35 -26.04 -47.97 25.57
C SER A 35 -27.02 -48.02 26.76
N PRO A 36 -27.71 -46.92 27.07
CA PRO A 36 -28.78 -46.91 28.07
C PRO A 36 -30.07 -47.58 27.56
N TYR A 37 -30.13 -47.93 26.27
CA TYR A 37 -31.25 -48.65 25.66
C TYR A 37 -30.81 -50.03 25.19
N VAL A 38 -31.75 -50.96 25.14
CA VAL A 38 -31.55 -52.28 24.55
C VAL A 38 -31.24 -52.11 23.07
N ILE A 39 -30.17 -52.75 22.63
CA ILE A 39 -29.71 -52.74 21.24
C ILE A 39 -29.69 -54.15 20.67
N ASP A 40 -29.89 -54.28 19.37
CA ASP A 40 -29.72 -55.54 18.65
C ASP A 40 -28.23 -55.85 18.37
N SER A 41 -27.96 -56.97 17.70
CA SER A 41 -26.58 -57.38 17.34
C SER A 41 -25.88 -56.41 16.37
N ARG A 42 -26.62 -55.48 15.74
CA ARG A 42 -26.10 -54.45 14.85
C ARG A 42 -25.80 -53.14 15.59
N GLY A 43 -26.09 -53.08 16.89
CA GLY A 43 -25.96 -51.87 17.70
C GLY A 43 -27.11 -50.87 17.51
N VAL A 44 -28.24 -51.33 16.96
CA VAL A 44 -29.42 -50.49 16.71
C VAL A 44 -30.40 -50.59 17.89
N VAL A 45 -30.92 -49.45 18.34
CA VAL A 45 -31.88 -49.41 19.45
C VAL A 45 -33.15 -50.19 19.11
N VAL A 46 -33.52 -51.12 19.99
CA VAL A 46 -34.74 -51.90 19.87
C VAL A 46 -35.92 -51.03 20.30
N MET A 47 -36.93 -50.94 19.42
CA MET A 47 -38.16 -50.19 19.64
C MET A 47 -39.37 -51.13 19.62
N ASN A 48 -40.44 -50.73 20.32
CA ASN A 48 -41.74 -51.38 20.19
C ASN A 48 -42.50 -50.85 18.94
N PRO A 49 -43.64 -51.46 18.57
CA PRO A 49 -44.44 -51.02 17.41
C PRO A 49 -44.97 -49.58 17.50
N PHE A 50 -44.99 -48.99 18.70
CA PHE A 50 -45.38 -47.59 18.93
C PHE A 50 -44.21 -46.61 18.85
N GLY A 51 -43.01 -47.08 18.51
CA GLY A 51 -41.81 -46.25 18.36
C GLY A 51 -41.12 -45.88 19.68
N LEU A 52 -41.44 -46.57 20.79
CA LEU A 52 -40.76 -46.34 22.08
C LEU A 52 -39.54 -47.26 22.21
N CYS A 53 -38.42 -46.71 22.65
CA CYS A 53 -37.17 -47.44 22.87
C CYS A 53 -37.18 -48.21 24.19
N TRP A 54 -36.71 -49.46 24.17
CA TRP A 54 -36.58 -50.26 25.38
C TRP A 54 -35.36 -49.81 26.20
N ARG A 55 -35.57 -49.42 27.46
CA ARG A 55 -34.50 -49.01 28.38
C ARG A 55 -33.82 -50.21 29.03
N THR A 56 -32.53 -50.12 29.33
CA THR A 56 -31.83 -51.12 30.15
C THR A 56 -32.12 -50.91 31.64
N GLY A 57 -31.80 -51.90 32.49
CA GLY A 57 -31.97 -51.79 33.94
C GLY A 57 -31.09 -50.73 34.63
N PHE A 58 -30.09 -50.20 33.92
CA PHE A 58 -29.17 -49.16 34.41
C PHE A 58 -29.39 -47.81 33.72
N TRP A 59 -30.51 -47.66 32.99
CA TRP A 59 -30.89 -46.44 32.31
C TRP A 59 -30.99 -45.26 33.29
N SER A 60 -30.48 -44.10 32.87
CA SER A 60 -30.66 -42.81 33.55
C SER A 60 -30.76 -41.68 32.53
N ILE A 61 -31.35 -40.54 32.92
CA ILE A 61 -31.43 -39.35 32.06
C ILE A 61 -30.04 -38.89 31.62
N GLU A 62 -29.06 -38.92 32.51
CA GLU A 62 -27.68 -38.52 32.19
C GLU A 62 -27.05 -39.42 31.13
N ARG A 63 -27.24 -40.74 31.25
CA ARG A 63 -26.76 -41.69 30.24
C ARG A 63 -27.48 -41.52 28.91
N ALA A 64 -28.79 -41.30 28.94
CA ALA A 64 -29.56 -41.01 27.73
C ALA A 64 -29.13 -39.70 27.05
N ARG A 65 -28.69 -38.69 27.82
CA ARG A 65 -28.10 -37.44 27.30
C ARG A 65 -26.66 -37.61 26.80
N ALA A 66 -25.92 -38.57 27.32
CA ALA A 66 -24.51 -38.78 26.95
C ALA A 66 -24.35 -39.72 25.75
N ALA A 67 -25.21 -40.72 25.60
CA ALA A 67 -25.09 -41.73 24.55
C ALA A 67 -25.36 -41.12 23.16
N LYS A 68 -24.42 -41.34 22.24
CA LYS A 68 -24.42 -40.74 20.89
C LYS A 68 -25.01 -41.70 19.87
N VAL A 69 -25.73 -41.13 18.90
CA VAL A 69 -26.24 -41.84 17.72
C VAL A 69 -25.34 -41.53 16.53
N GLU A 70 -24.94 -42.55 15.77
CA GLU A 70 -24.13 -42.37 14.56
C GLU A 70 -24.82 -41.41 13.58
N GLY A 71 -24.08 -40.38 13.13
CA GLY A 71 -24.59 -39.40 12.16
C GLY A 71 -25.63 -38.41 12.72
N SER A 72 -25.91 -38.43 14.03
CA SER A 72 -26.79 -37.47 14.69
C SER A 72 -25.98 -36.51 15.56
N PRO A 73 -26.23 -35.19 15.52
CA PRO A 73 -25.67 -34.25 16.48
C PRO A 73 -26.34 -34.35 17.86
N PHE A 74 -27.49 -35.02 17.94
CA PHE A 74 -28.27 -35.16 19.18
C PHE A 74 -28.03 -36.53 19.83
N PRO A 75 -28.04 -36.60 21.18
CA PRO A 75 -27.92 -37.85 21.89
C PRO A 75 -29.16 -38.73 21.69
N VAL A 76 -29.01 -40.04 21.94
CA VAL A 76 -30.10 -41.02 21.77
C VAL A 76 -31.33 -40.67 22.60
N GLY A 77 -31.16 -40.04 23.77
CA GLY A 77 -32.27 -39.56 24.60
C GLY A 77 -33.21 -38.59 23.87
N CYS A 78 -32.70 -37.79 22.93
CA CYS A 78 -33.53 -36.89 22.12
C CYS A 78 -34.44 -37.61 21.13
N VAL A 79 -34.09 -38.84 20.76
CA VAL A 79 -34.88 -39.69 19.88
C VAL A 79 -35.83 -40.57 20.70
N CYS A 80 -35.30 -41.22 21.75
CA CYS A 80 -36.01 -42.24 22.50
C CYS A 80 -36.89 -41.69 23.64
N ASP A 81 -36.52 -40.54 24.22
CA ASP A 81 -37.11 -39.98 25.43
C ASP A 81 -37.22 -38.45 25.35
N LYS A 82 -37.62 -37.92 24.18
CA LYS A 82 -37.64 -36.47 23.89
C LYS A 82 -38.35 -35.64 24.97
N GLY A 83 -39.44 -36.16 25.55
CA GLY A 83 -40.18 -35.48 26.62
C GLY A 83 -39.43 -35.32 27.95
N LEU A 84 -38.36 -36.09 28.17
CA LEU A 84 -37.49 -35.99 29.35
C LEU A 84 -36.20 -35.21 29.08
N MET A 85 -35.92 -34.92 27.81
CA MET A 85 -34.75 -34.15 27.43
C MET A 85 -35.06 -32.65 27.44
N PRO A 86 -34.15 -31.80 27.94
CA PRO A 86 -34.28 -30.36 27.81
C PRO A 86 -34.29 -30.00 26.32
N LYS A 87 -35.12 -29.02 25.92
CA LYS A 87 -35.25 -28.61 24.52
C LYS A 87 -33.90 -28.13 23.97
N GLU A 88 -33.10 -27.51 24.82
CA GLU A 88 -31.76 -27.02 24.52
C GLU A 88 -30.78 -28.13 24.12
N VAL A 89 -31.03 -29.38 24.53
CA VAL A 89 -30.19 -30.54 24.20
C VAL A 89 -30.63 -31.20 22.89
N CYS A 90 -31.89 -31.06 22.50
CA CYS A 90 -32.49 -31.77 21.36
C CYS A 90 -32.81 -30.89 20.15
N GLU A 91 -32.63 -29.58 20.28
CA GLU A 91 -32.80 -28.62 19.21
C GLU A 91 -31.45 -27.95 18.94
N PRO A 92 -31.08 -27.76 17.66
CA PRO A 92 -29.87 -27.00 17.36
C PRO A 92 -30.08 -25.56 17.86
N PRO A 93 -29.03 -24.87 18.34
CA PRO A 93 -29.16 -23.48 18.78
C PRO A 93 -29.75 -22.64 17.63
N PRO A 94 -30.65 -21.69 17.93
CA PRO A 94 -31.22 -20.84 16.89
C PRO A 94 -30.09 -20.16 16.11
N PRO A 95 -30.18 -20.08 14.77
CA PRO A 95 -29.17 -19.39 13.98
C PRO A 95 -29.06 -17.95 14.49
N PRO A 96 -27.84 -17.38 14.54
CA PRO A 96 -27.68 -15.99 14.93
C PRO A 96 -28.56 -15.11 14.03
N PRO A 97 -29.17 -14.03 14.56
CA PRO A 97 -30.01 -13.16 13.77
C PRO A 97 -29.23 -12.66 12.56
N ALA A 98 -29.82 -12.79 11.38
CA ALA A 98 -29.23 -12.29 10.14
C ALA A 98 -28.89 -10.80 10.32
N PRO A 99 -27.73 -10.31 9.85
CA PRO A 99 -27.42 -8.90 9.87
C PRO A 99 -28.56 -8.12 9.18
N PRO A 100 -29.01 -6.98 9.73
CA PRO A 100 -30.00 -6.16 9.05
C PRO A 100 -29.51 -5.81 7.64
N ALA A 101 -30.40 -5.93 6.66
CA ALA A 101 -30.12 -5.57 5.28
C ALA A 101 -29.54 -4.14 5.25
N ALA A 102 -28.37 -3.99 4.62
CA ALA A 102 -27.73 -2.69 4.49
C ALA A 102 -28.69 -1.70 3.80
N PRO A 103 -28.82 -0.46 4.28
CA PRO A 103 -29.55 0.56 3.56
C PRO A 103 -28.98 0.73 2.14
N PRO A 104 -29.79 1.13 1.15
CA PRO A 104 -29.30 1.37 -0.20
C PRO A 104 -28.12 2.34 -0.14
N ALA A 105 -27.03 2.00 -0.84
CA ALA A 105 -25.82 2.80 -0.83
C ALA A 105 -26.16 4.26 -1.22
N PRO A 106 -25.63 5.26 -0.51
CA PRO A 106 -25.76 6.65 -0.94
C PRO A 106 -25.19 6.79 -2.37
N PRO A 107 -25.73 7.70 -3.19
CA PRO A 107 -25.16 7.98 -4.51
C PRO A 107 -23.68 8.30 -4.36
N ALA A 108 -22.86 7.77 -5.28
CA ALA A 108 -21.41 7.98 -5.25
C ALA A 108 -21.11 9.49 -5.12
N PRO A 109 -20.19 9.88 -4.22
CA PRO A 109 -19.77 11.27 -4.14
C PRO A 109 -19.26 11.71 -5.52
N PRO A 110 -19.50 12.97 -5.92
CA PRO A 110 -18.94 13.49 -7.17
C PRO A 110 -17.43 13.24 -7.20
N PRO A 111 -16.84 12.96 -8.38
CA PRO A 111 -15.41 12.70 -8.50
C PRO A 111 -14.64 13.81 -7.79
N ALA A 112 -13.72 13.41 -6.90
CA ALA A 112 -12.90 14.34 -6.14
C ALA A 112 -12.22 15.32 -7.11
N PRO A 113 -12.08 16.60 -6.75
CA PRO A 113 -11.30 17.55 -7.54
C PRO A 113 -9.92 16.94 -7.87
N PRO A 114 -9.38 17.15 -9.08
CA PRO A 114 -8.05 16.68 -9.41
C PRO A 114 -7.07 17.17 -8.34
N ALA A 115 -6.23 16.25 -7.83
CA ALA A 115 -5.24 16.57 -6.81
C ALA A 115 -4.36 17.75 -7.30
N PRO A 116 -4.01 18.70 -6.41
CA PRO A 116 -3.08 19.76 -6.77
C PRO A 116 -1.80 19.16 -7.37
N PRO A 117 -1.20 19.79 -8.39
CA PRO A 117 0.07 19.32 -8.95
C PRO A 117 1.13 19.27 -7.84
N ALA A 118 1.83 18.13 -7.73
CA ALA A 118 2.86 17.93 -6.73
C ALA A 118 4.13 18.75 -7.05
N PRO A 119 4.84 19.27 -6.03
CA PRO A 119 6.12 19.95 -6.23
C PRO A 119 7.16 19.01 -6.84
N THR A 120 7.89 19.52 -7.82
CA THR A 120 8.98 18.83 -8.50
C THR A 120 10.30 19.55 -8.21
N SER A 121 11.37 18.78 -7.98
CA SER A 121 12.73 19.29 -7.78
C SER A 121 13.59 19.04 -9.01
N GLU A 122 14.24 20.07 -9.52
CA GLU A 122 15.19 20.02 -10.63
C GLU A 122 16.56 20.54 -10.16
N LYS A 123 17.61 19.73 -10.33
CA LYS A 123 18.97 20.10 -9.93
C LYS A 123 19.82 20.41 -11.15
N VAL A 124 20.35 21.62 -11.22
CA VAL A 124 21.24 22.10 -12.28
C VAL A 124 22.63 22.33 -11.72
N THR A 125 23.67 21.78 -12.37
CA THR A 125 25.06 21.92 -11.91
C THR A 125 25.83 22.83 -12.86
N PHE A 126 26.49 23.84 -12.29
CA PHE A 126 27.33 24.77 -13.02
C PHE A 126 28.79 24.64 -12.59
N ALA A 127 29.70 24.49 -13.56
CA ALA A 127 31.13 24.55 -13.29
C ALA A 127 31.52 25.95 -12.78
N ALA A 128 32.35 26.02 -11.73
CA ALA A 128 32.76 27.29 -11.14
C ALA A 128 33.55 28.16 -12.13
N ASP A 129 34.42 27.56 -12.95
CA ASP A 129 35.21 28.30 -13.95
C ASP A 129 34.34 28.90 -15.07
N ALA A 130 33.12 28.38 -15.25
CA ALA A 130 32.14 28.95 -16.16
C ALA A 130 31.31 30.08 -15.54
N LEU A 131 31.21 30.12 -14.21
CA LEU A 131 30.46 31.14 -13.49
C LEU A 131 31.34 32.31 -13.03
N PHE A 132 32.56 32.02 -12.59
CA PHE A 132 33.41 32.96 -11.86
C PHE A 132 34.79 33.08 -12.49
N ASP A 133 35.46 34.20 -12.19
CA ASP A 133 36.89 34.34 -12.43
C ASP A 133 37.69 33.45 -11.46
N PHE A 134 38.94 33.16 -11.84
CA PHE A 134 39.86 32.36 -11.03
C PHE A 134 39.97 32.91 -9.60
N ASP A 135 39.77 32.04 -8.62
CA ASP A 135 39.79 32.32 -7.17
C ASP A 135 38.87 33.46 -6.69
N LYS A 136 37.89 33.85 -7.52
CA LYS A 136 36.91 34.89 -7.18
C LYS A 136 35.51 34.29 -7.01
N ALA A 137 34.63 35.10 -6.43
CA ALA A 137 33.19 34.89 -6.38
C ALA A 137 32.42 35.87 -7.28
N THR A 138 33.13 36.69 -8.05
CA THR A 138 32.52 37.63 -9.00
C THR A 138 32.03 36.87 -10.24
N LEU A 139 30.75 37.01 -10.57
CA LEU A 139 30.15 36.36 -11.74
C LEU A 139 30.63 37.00 -13.04
N ARG A 140 31.13 36.16 -13.94
CA ARG A 140 31.51 36.51 -15.31
C ARG A 140 30.27 36.75 -16.18
N PRO A 141 30.41 37.49 -17.31
CA PRO A 141 29.32 37.67 -18.27
C PRO A 141 28.74 36.34 -18.77
N GLU A 142 29.58 35.34 -19.03
CA GLU A 142 29.12 34.01 -19.47
C GLU A 142 28.35 33.28 -18.36
N GLY A 143 28.78 33.44 -17.11
CA GLY A 143 28.11 32.88 -15.94
C GLY A 143 26.74 33.48 -15.72
N ARG A 144 26.64 34.81 -15.86
CA ARG A 144 25.38 35.56 -15.84
C ARG A 144 24.41 35.08 -16.92
N ALA A 145 24.88 34.85 -18.14
CA ALA A 145 24.06 34.33 -19.23
C ALA A 145 23.51 32.92 -18.93
N LYS A 146 24.29 32.04 -18.29
CA LYS A 146 23.81 30.71 -17.85
C LYS A 146 22.75 30.80 -16.76
N LEU A 147 22.91 31.73 -15.82
CA LEU A 147 21.90 31.99 -14.80
C LEU A 147 20.64 32.63 -15.40
N ASP A 148 20.77 33.44 -16.45
CA ASP A 148 19.63 34.00 -17.19
C ASP A 148 18.82 32.93 -17.92
N ASP A 149 19.49 31.94 -18.52
CA ASP A 149 18.84 30.76 -19.11
C ASP A 149 18.09 29.95 -18.04
N LEU A 150 18.69 29.77 -16.86
CA LEU A 150 18.00 29.15 -15.73
C LEU A 150 16.73 29.93 -15.36
N VAL A 151 16.82 31.24 -15.14
CA VAL A 151 15.67 32.10 -14.81
C VAL A 151 14.59 32.01 -15.89
N SER A 152 14.97 31.96 -17.16
CA SER A 152 14.03 31.83 -18.28
C SER A 152 13.26 30.49 -18.24
N LYS A 153 13.91 29.40 -17.83
CA LYS A 153 13.29 28.08 -17.65
C LYS A 153 12.37 27.99 -16.43
N LEU A 154 12.49 28.93 -15.50
CA LEU A 154 11.57 29.09 -14.37
C LEU A 154 10.28 29.83 -14.76
N ALA A 155 10.19 30.35 -15.99
CA ALA A 155 8.96 30.99 -16.47
C ALA A 155 7.78 30.00 -16.44
N GLY A 156 6.71 30.37 -15.74
CA GLY A 156 5.53 29.53 -15.57
C GLY A 156 5.69 28.39 -14.54
N VAL A 157 6.79 28.35 -13.79
CA VAL A 157 6.93 27.53 -12.59
C VAL A 157 6.45 28.34 -11.40
N SER A 158 5.53 27.78 -10.63
CA SER A 158 5.25 28.23 -9.27
C SER A 158 6.43 27.80 -8.40
N LEU A 159 7.47 28.63 -8.39
CA LEU A 159 8.68 28.41 -7.60
C LEU A 159 8.31 28.23 -6.12
N GLU A 160 8.96 27.35 -5.39
CA GLU A 160 8.84 27.27 -3.94
C GLU A 160 10.16 27.71 -3.31
N VAL A 161 11.25 27.07 -3.70
CA VAL A 161 12.58 27.36 -3.17
C VAL A 161 13.67 27.07 -4.20
N ILE A 162 14.75 27.84 -4.14
CA ILE A 162 16.02 27.61 -4.81
C ILE A 162 17.10 27.43 -3.76
N ILE A 163 17.90 26.38 -3.88
CA ILE A 163 19.05 26.11 -3.01
C ILE A 163 20.30 26.15 -3.87
N ALA A 164 21.15 27.15 -3.65
CA ALA A 164 22.46 27.28 -4.31
C ALA A 164 23.56 26.75 -3.37
N VAL A 165 24.19 25.65 -3.75
CA VAL A 165 25.25 24.98 -2.98
C VAL A 165 26.59 25.14 -3.69
N GLY A 166 27.55 25.80 -3.04
CA GLY A 166 28.91 25.98 -3.55
C GLY A 166 29.84 24.86 -3.10
N TYR A 167 30.72 24.43 -4.02
CA TYR A 167 31.78 23.46 -3.76
C TYR A 167 33.12 23.95 -4.30
N THR A 168 34.21 23.53 -3.66
CA THR A 168 35.59 23.72 -4.10
C THR A 168 36.25 22.36 -4.34
N ASP A 169 37.44 22.39 -4.93
CA ASP A 169 38.35 21.24 -4.82
C ASP A 169 39.06 21.25 -3.45
N ARG A 170 39.84 20.21 -3.20
CA ARG A 170 40.63 20.02 -1.97
C ARG A 170 41.93 20.86 -1.92
N ILE A 171 42.14 21.78 -2.87
CA ILE A 171 43.37 22.57 -2.91
C ILE A 171 43.17 23.83 -2.08
N GLY A 172 43.76 23.85 -0.89
CA GLY A 172 43.66 24.97 0.05
C GLY A 172 43.44 24.45 1.46
N SER A 173 43.20 25.35 2.41
CA SER A 173 42.72 24.95 3.74
C SER A 173 41.20 24.83 3.74
N ASP A 174 40.64 23.90 4.51
CA ASP A 174 39.20 23.68 4.67
C ASP A 174 38.44 24.98 5.00
N ALA A 175 38.96 25.78 5.93
CA ALA A 175 38.35 27.05 6.34
C ALA A 175 38.31 28.09 5.20
N TYR A 176 39.32 28.10 4.34
CA TYR A 176 39.35 28.94 3.14
C TYR A 176 38.31 28.47 2.13
N ASN A 177 38.30 27.17 1.85
CA ASN A 177 37.41 26.51 0.91
C ASN A 177 35.93 26.70 1.30
N LEU A 178 35.62 26.56 2.59
CA LEU A 178 34.29 26.79 3.11
C LEU A 178 33.82 28.23 2.88
N LYS A 179 34.67 29.23 3.22
CA LYS A 179 34.34 30.64 2.97
C LYS A 179 34.20 30.96 1.48
N LEU A 180 35.08 30.41 0.63
CA LEU A 180 35.02 30.64 -0.81
C LEU A 180 33.74 30.06 -1.43
N SER A 181 33.40 28.81 -1.06
CA SER A 181 32.17 28.17 -1.53
C SER A 181 30.91 28.93 -1.11
N GLN A 182 30.84 29.41 0.15
CA GLN A 182 29.73 30.22 0.63
C GLN A 182 29.60 31.54 -0.14
N ARG A 183 30.72 32.25 -0.39
CA ARG A 183 30.71 33.50 -1.18
C ARG A 183 30.23 33.28 -2.61
N ARG A 184 30.62 32.17 -3.24
CA ARG A 184 30.17 31.81 -4.59
C ARG A 184 28.68 31.50 -4.63
N ALA A 185 28.17 30.74 -3.67
CA ALA A 185 26.74 30.50 -3.53
C ALA A 185 25.97 31.82 -3.31
N GLN A 186 26.50 32.72 -2.47
CA GLN A 186 25.92 34.03 -2.23
C GLN A 186 25.85 34.89 -3.50
N ALA A 187 26.93 34.92 -4.30
CA ALA A 187 26.94 35.66 -5.56
C ALA A 187 25.88 35.15 -6.55
N VAL A 188 25.62 33.84 -6.59
CA VAL A 188 24.51 33.28 -7.39
C VAL A 188 23.17 33.76 -6.86
N LYS A 189 22.94 33.72 -5.55
CA LYS A 189 21.73 34.25 -4.93
C LYS A 189 21.51 35.72 -5.26
N ASP A 190 22.51 36.57 -5.04
CA ASP A 190 22.42 38.01 -5.28
C ASP A 190 22.05 38.29 -6.74
N TYR A 191 22.60 37.50 -7.66
CA TYR A 191 22.27 37.61 -9.08
C TYR A 191 20.84 37.16 -9.40
N LEU A 192 20.40 36.01 -8.89
CA LEU A 192 19.02 35.53 -9.08
C LEU A 192 17.99 36.51 -8.51
N VAL A 193 18.30 37.12 -7.36
CA VAL A 193 17.49 38.19 -6.76
C VAL A 193 17.44 39.41 -7.67
N SER A 194 18.56 39.82 -8.26
CA SER A 194 18.60 40.93 -9.23
C SER A 194 17.76 40.67 -10.50
N LYS A 195 17.47 39.40 -10.78
CA LYS A 195 16.59 38.97 -11.89
C LYS A 195 15.11 38.86 -11.51
N GLY A 196 14.77 39.24 -10.28
CA GLY A 196 13.38 39.31 -9.81
C GLY A 196 12.90 38.10 -9.01
N ILE A 197 13.77 37.16 -8.66
CA ILE A 197 13.43 36.07 -7.73
C ILE A 197 13.40 36.63 -6.31
N GLU A 198 12.36 36.33 -5.55
CA GLU A 198 12.22 36.84 -4.19
C GLU A 198 13.37 36.35 -3.27
N PRO A 199 14.02 37.22 -2.47
CA PRO A 199 15.18 36.84 -1.64
C PRO A 199 14.93 35.73 -0.62
N ASN A 200 13.69 35.62 -0.14
CA ASN A 200 13.20 34.61 0.80
C ASN A 200 13.03 33.22 0.16
N ARG A 201 13.06 33.13 -1.18
CA ARG A 201 12.98 31.87 -1.92
C ARG A 201 14.34 31.31 -2.30
N VAL A 202 15.44 32.04 -2.06
CA VAL A 202 16.78 31.60 -2.44
C VAL A 202 17.64 31.39 -1.19
N TYR A 203 18.09 30.16 -0.97
CA TYR A 203 18.98 29.77 0.13
C TYR A 203 20.35 29.43 -0.42
N THR A 204 21.38 29.66 0.38
CA THR A 204 22.77 29.47 -0.01
C THR A 204 23.51 28.62 1.02
N GLU A 205 24.32 27.69 0.53
CA GLU A 205 25.16 26.86 1.37
C GLU A 205 26.55 26.69 0.76
N GLY A 206 27.59 26.88 1.56
CA GLY A 206 28.97 26.55 1.22
C GLY A 206 29.33 25.19 1.81
N LYS A 207 29.77 24.26 0.97
CA LYS A 207 30.22 22.92 1.42
C LYS A 207 31.75 22.76 1.40
N GLY A 208 32.49 23.77 0.97
CA GLY A 208 33.93 23.67 0.76
C GLY A 208 34.26 22.49 -0.15
N GLU A 209 35.21 21.66 0.26
CA GLU A 209 35.67 20.49 -0.50
C GLU A 209 34.87 19.20 -0.22
N ALA A 210 33.81 19.27 0.58
CA ALA A 210 32.97 18.12 0.87
C ALA A 210 32.28 17.58 -0.39
N ASN A 211 31.93 16.29 -0.38
CA ASN A 211 31.25 15.60 -1.49
C ASN A 211 31.94 15.81 -2.85
N PRO A 212 33.22 15.38 -3.00
CA PRO A 212 33.93 15.46 -4.26
C PRO A 212 33.27 14.51 -5.29
N VAL A 213 33.02 15.03 -6.49
CA VAL A 213 32.49 14.26 -7.63
C VAL A 213 33.61 13.59 -8.44
N LYS A 214 34.85 14.07 -8.28
CA LYS A 214 36.05 13.52 -8.91
C LYS A 214 37.16 13.39 -7.88
N GLN A 215 37.71 12.19 -7.75
CA GLN A 215 38.92 11.95 -6.98
C GLN A 215 40.14 11.90 -7.91
N CYS A 216 41.27 12.40 -7.44
CA CYS A 216 42.52 12.46 -8.17
C CYS A 216 43.67 12.14 -7.20
N ALA A 217 44.59 11.27 -7.61
CA ALA A 217 45.78 10.96 -6.83
C ALA A 217 46.69 12.18 -6.67
N ASP A 218 47.51 12.18 -5.63
CA ASP A 218 48.53 13.21 -5.43
C ASP A 218 49.59 13.16 -6.55
N PRO A 219 50.19 14.32 -6.89
CA PRO A 219 51.16 14.38 -7.98
C PRO A 219 52.36 13.45 -7.76
N SER A 220 52.67 12.64 -8.77
CA SER A 220 53.84 11.75 -8.77
C SER A 220 54.46 11.68 -10.16
N ALA A 221 55.78 11.59 -10.23
CA ALA A 221 56.53 11.52 -11.49
C ALA A 221 56.09 10.33 -12.37
N LYS A 222 55.59 9.25 -11.77
CA LYS A 222 55.10 8.04 -12.46
C LYS A 222 53.58 7.89 -12.43
N GLY A 223 52.85 8.83 -11.84
CA GLY A 223 51.40 8.78 -11.68
C GLY A 223 50.63 9.40 -12.86
N GLU A 224 49.31 9.20 -12.88
CA GLU A 224 48.40 9.83 -13.84
C GLU A 224 48.46 11.37 -13.74
N VAL A 225 48.54 11.89 -12.52
CA VAL A 225 48.78 13.30 -12.23
C VAL A 225 50.28 13.52 -12.02
N ARG A 226 50.94 14.16 -12.98
CA ARG A 226 52.40 14.36 -12.94
C ARG A 226 52.86 15.54 -12.08
N ASN A 227 52.04 16.57 -11.97
CA ASN A 227 52.40 17.83 -11.34
C ASN A 227 51.15 18.56 -10.82
N ARG A 228 51.36 19.67 -10.11
CA ARG A 228 50.28 20.49 -9.53
C ARG A 228 49.29 21.03 -10.58
N PRO A 229 49.71 21.55 -11.75
CA PRO A 229 48.77 21.92 -12.81
C PRO A 229 47.88 20.75 -13.27
N GLY A 230 48.45 19.56 -13.42
CA GLY A 230 47.68 18.34 -13.73
C GLY A 230 46.66 18.00 -12.64
N LEU A 231 47.00 18.21 -11.36
CA LEU A 231 46.06 18.01 -10.25
C LEU A 231 44.90 19.00 -10.30
N ILE A 232 45.19 20.29 -10.55
CA ILE A 232 44.17 21.36 -10.65
C ILE A 232 43.20 21.06 -11.81
N ALA A 233 43.72 20.58 -12.94
CA ALA A 233 42.91 20.17 -14.08
C ALA A 233 42.07 18.94 -13.77
N CYS A 234 42.64 17.92 -13.12
CA CYS A 234 41.91 16.70 -12.73
C CYS A 234 40.78 17.00 -11.75
N LEU A 235 41.00 17.88 -10.77
CA LEU A 235 40.01 18.27 -9.75
C LEU A 235 39.00 19.32 -10.22
N GLN A 236 39.12 19.82 -11.45
CA GLN A 236 38.23 20.83 -12.04
C GLN A 236 36.73 20.54 -11.81
N PRO A 237 36.22 19.30 -11.98
CA PRO A 237 34.80 19.01 -11.78
C PRO A 237 34.28 19.27 -10.36
N ASN A 238 35.16 19.25 -9.35
CA ASN A 238 34.76 19.53 -7.97
C ASN A 238 34.46 21.01 -7.73
N ARG A 239 35.10 21.90 -8.50
CA ARG A 239 34.83 23.34 -8.46
C ARG A 239 33.51 23.62 -9.19
N ARG A 240 32.40 23.62 -8.44
CA ARG A 240 31.05 23.75 -8.99
C ARG A 240 30.10 24.48 -8.05
N VAL A 241 29.01 24.97 -8.61
CA VAL A 241 27.82 25.40 -7.86
C VAL A 241 26.64 24.58 -8.35
N GLU A 242 25.97 23.92 -7.43
CA GLU A 242 24.73 23.19 -7.70
C GLU A 242 23.56 24.11 -7.34
N VAL A 243 22.61 24.28 -8.25
CA VAL A 243 21.39 25.05 -8.04
C VAL A 243 20.22 24.09 -8.14
N GLU A 244 19.62 23.79 -7.00
CA GLU A 244 18.40 22.99 -6.91
C GLU A 244 17.19 23.91 -6.88
N VAL A 245 16.24 23.65 -7.76
CA VAL A 245 15.00 24.41 -7.90
C VAL A 245 13.86 23.48 -7.55
N VAL A 246 13.04 23.88 -6.58
CA VAL A 246 11.81 23.16 -6.20
C VAL A 246 10.63 24.05 -6.53
N GLY A 247 9.62 23.49 -7.20
CA GLY A 247 8.39 24.20 -7.52
C GLY A 247 7.37 23.34 -8.25
N THR A 248 6.20 23.90 -8.52
CA THR A 248 5.11 23.24 -9.25
C THR A 248 4.94 23.86 -10.63
N ARG A 249 4.76 23.04 -11.68
CA ARG A 249 4.32 23.51 -13.00
C ARG A 249 2.86 23.11 -13.18
N PRO A 250 1.94 24.04 -13.48
CA PRO A 250 0.58 23.66 -13.85
C PRO A 250 0.63 22.85 -15.15
N ILE A 251 -0.04 21.71 -15.18
CA ILE A 251 -0.21 20.93 -16.41
C ILE A 251 -1.07 21.79 -17.34
N ARG A 252 -0.47 22.32 -18.42
CA ARG A 252 -1.24 22.98 -19.47
C ARG A 252 -2.09 21.89 -20.15
N LYS A 253 -3.41 21.97 -19.97
CA LYS A 253 -4.39 21.19 -20.74
C LYS A 253 -4.50 21.73 -22.16
#